data_AF-A0AAI8BY59-F1
#
_entry.id   AF-A0AAI8BY59-F1
#
_cell.length_a   1.000
_cell.length_b   1.000
_cell.length_c   1.000
_cell.angle_alpha   90.00
_cell.angle_beta   90.00
_cell.angle_gamma   90.00
#
_symmetry.space_group_name_H-M   'P 1'
#
loop_
_entity.id
_entity.type
_entity.pdbx_description
1 polymer ?
#
loop_
_entity_poly.entity_id
_entity_poly.type
_entity_poly.pdbx_seq_one_letter_code
_entity_poly.pdbx_strand_id
1 'polypeptide(L)'
;MCIYSKNATMKKLLSLLIITLFFVTSCEDQGMFYNDSSYPEPFSGDQYNEVTENPFLDVTEFPVSTFSIDADGGSYSNVRRFLQQEAVLPPVNAVRTEEIINYFDMNYDDDFSTSPITINGEITSCPWTNGHKLARIGIKGKDIDLTTVAGSNYVFLIDVSGSMSSPDKLGLLKSGFKFLVDELNDDDIVSIVTYAGADRVVLDGAPGSDKIRIKQAIDDLGFGGGTAGARGIVTAYEIAQSYFINNGNNRVILGTDGDFNIGVSDQEGLIELIEDKKESGVFLTALGVGRGNLNEGTLEQLANKGNGTYEYIDKTEQLLKVFVHERNKFFTAAQDVKIQVEFSPTEVQSYRLIGYANRLLQDDQFEDDEEDAGEIGRGQSITAFYEIVPASTAGSANQPSLKVNLRYKEPVNSTSNLLVEELLDANLDFNASSSQQKLGAAAASFGMNLRNSSYKGSFNYGDIEQVLQSVQLSDPHGYIQEFKELVQLADRL
;
A
#
# COMPACT_ATOMS: atom_id res chain seq x y z
N MET A 1 61.42 -27.77 -10.54
CA MET A 1 60.46 -28.79 -11.02
C MET A 1 61.21 -30.12 -11.06
N CYS A 2 60.97 -31.01 -10.09
CA CYS A 2 61.73 -32.25 -9.87
C CYS A 2 60.88 -33.24 -9.04
N ILE A 3 61.45 -34.43 -8.77
CA ILE A 3 60.95 -35.51 -7.90
C ILE A 3 59.82 -36.33 -8.52
N TYR A 4 59.63 -37.61 -8.21
CA TYR A 4 60.50 -38.81 -8.15
C TYR A 4 59.56 -40.00 -7.83
N SER A 5 59.96 -41.17 -8.28
CA SER A 5 59.19 -42.42 -8.24
C SER A 5 58.98 -43.04 -6.83
N LYS A 6 57.77 -43.59 -6.62
CA LYS A 6 57.45 -44.91 -5.97
C LYS A 6 57.43 -45.14 -4.43
N ASN A 7 56.56 -46.13 -4.09
CA ASN A 7 56.59 -47.13 -3.00
C ASN A 7 55.94 -46.88 -1.61
N ALA A 8 54.63 -47.13 -1.54
CA ALA A 8 53.93 -48.14 -0.71
C ALA A 8 54.40 -48.62 0.70
N THR A 9 53.41 -48.71 1.62
CA THR A 9 53.37 -49.45 2.92
C THR A 9 54.30 -48.93 4.05
N MET A 10 53.99 -48.97 5.36
CA MET A 10 53.13 -49.90 6.14
C MET A 10 52.76 -49.37 7.57
N LYS A 11 51.60 -49.79 8.12
CA LYS A 11 51.22 -50.00 9.56
C LYS A 11 51.76 -49.12 10.73
N LYS A 12 50.82 -48.51 11.48
CA LYS A 12 50.59 -48.49 12.98
C LYS A 12 49.90 -47.15 13.35
N LEU A 13 48.85 -46.99 14.17
CA LEU A 13 48.12 -47.75 15.22
C LEU A 13 48.46 -47.34 16.68
N LEU A 14 47.49 -46.63 17.29
CA LEU A 14 47.10 -46.54 18.71
C LEU A 14 47.77 -45.54 19.69
N SER A 15 46.94 -45.07 20.65
CA SER A 15 47.24 -44.56 22.01
C SER A 15 47.95 -43.20 22.19
N LEU A 16 47.75 -42.44 23.27
CA LEU A 16 46.56 -42.19 24.15
C LEU A 16 46.84 -40.89 24.96
N LEU A 17 45.82 -40.16 25.42
CA LEU A 17 45.94 -38.88 26.13
C LEU A 17 46.05 -39.03 27.67
N ILE A 18 46.85 -38.19 28.35
CA ILE A 18 46.91 -37.80 29.80
C ILE A 18 48.15 -36.85 29.93
N ILE A 19 48.12 -35.55 30.30
CA ILE A 19 47.73 -34.85 31.56
C ILE A 19 48.70 -35.19 32.72
N THR A 20 49.40 -34.33 33.49
CA THR A 20 49.38 -32.86 33.86
C THR A 20 50.86 -32.32 33.87
N LEU A 21 51.45 -31.34 34.62
CA LEU A 21 51.13 -30.39 35.73
C LEU A 21 52.14 -29.18 35.78
N PHE A 22 51.67 -27.91 35.78
CA PHE A 22 52.28 -26.65 36.37
C PHE A 22 53.73 -26.20 35.95
N PHE A 23 54.19 -24.94 36.04
CA PHE A 23 54.00 -23.87 37.06
C PHE A 23 54.11 -22.41 36.53
N VAL A 24 53.24 -21.53 37.07
CA VAL A 24 53.30 -20.05 37.36
C VAL A 24 54.63 -19.32 37.05
N THR A 25 54.74 -18.11 36.47
CA THR A 25 54.03 -16.80 36.62
C THR A 25 53.41 -16.25 35.29
N SER A 26 52.97 -14.99 35.06
CA SER A 26 52.89 -13.69 35.81
C SER A 26 51.73 -12.78 35.33
N CYS A 27 51.56 -11.60 35.95
CA CYS A 27 50.83 -10.41 35.41
C CYS A 27 51.75 -9.59 34.46
N GLU A 28 51.37 -8.51 33.76
CA GLU A 28 50.07 -7.80 33.57
C GLU A 28 50.16 -6.91 32.30
N ASP A 29 49.12 -6.85 31.46
CA ASP A 29 48.67 -5.63 30.74
C ASP A 29 47.28 -5.88 30.11
N GLN A 30 46.45 -4.85 29.94
CA GLN A 30 45.08 -4.97 29.38
C GLN A 30 44.90 -4.21 28.06
N GLY A 31 45.13 -4.91 26.94
CA GLY A 31 44.67 -4.49 25.61
C GLY A 31 43.29 -5.08 25.29
N MET A 32 42.20 -4.36 25.61
CA MET A 32 40.86 -4.75 25.15
C MET A 32 40.67 -4.43 23.66
N PHE A 33 40.88 -5.43 22.80
CA PHE A 33 40.44 -5.37 21.41
C PHE A 33 38.93 -5.63 21.32
N TYR A 34 38.13 -4.56 21.36
CA TYR A 34 36.76 -4.60 20.88
C TYR A 34 36.78 -4.87 19.37
N ASN A 35 36.27 -6.02 18.96
CA ASN A 35 36.02 -6.33 17.54
C ASN A 35 34.63 -5.83 17.16
N ASP A 36 34.50 -4.50 17.08
CA ASP A 36 33.27 -3.80 16.75
C ASP A 36 33.04 -3.76 15.24
N SER A 37 32.15 -4.62 14.75
CA SER A 37 31.54 -4.53 13.42
C SER A 37 30.34 -5.49 13.27
N SER A 38 29.42 -5.53 14.23
CA SER A 38 28.12 -6.18 14.03
C SER A 38 27.12 -5.16 13.47
N TYR A 39 27.31 -4.79 12.19
CA TYR A 39 26.23 -4.19 11.43
C TYR A 39 25.03 -5.15 11.46
N PRO A 40 23.81 -4.70 11.77
CA PRO A 40 22.64 -5.54 11.55
C PRO A 40 22.52 -5.79 10.04
N GLU A 41 22.56 -7.07 9.65
CA GLU A 41 22.10 -7.48 8.32
C GLU A 41 20.65 -6.97 8.13
N PRO A 42 20.30 -6.35 6.98
CA PRO A 42 18.93 -5.91 6.74
C PRO A 42 18.00 -7.13 6.82
N PHE A 43 16.88 -6.98 7.55
CA PHE A 43 16.03 -8.10 8.01
C PHE A 43 15.72 -9.11 6.90
N SER A 44 16.42 -10.25 6.92
CA SER A 44 16.49 -11.18 5.80
C SER A 44 15.24 -12.07 5.69
N GLY A 45 14.14 -11.51 5.22
CA GLY A 45 12.90 -12.25 4.98
C GLY A 45 11.68 -11.45 4.52
N ASP A 46 11.67 -10.11 4.64
CA ASP A 46 10.64 -9.28 4.00
C ASP A 46 10.85 -9.26 2.47
N GLN A 47 9.76 -9.33 1.70
CA GLN A 47 9.76 -9.47 0.24
C GLN A 47 8.87 -8.40 -0.41
N TYR A 48 9.41 -7.78 -1.45
CA TYR A 48 8.79 -6.67 -2.19
C TYR A 48 8.91 -6.92 -3.70
N ASN A 49 7.87 -6.57 -4.46
CA ASN A 49 7.87 -6.63 -5.92
C ASN A 49 8.93 -5.67 -6.50
N GLU A 50 9.57 -6.02 -7.62
CA GLU A 50 10.46 -5.09 -8.32
C GLU A 50 9.64 -4.05 -9.10
N VAL A 51 9.76 -2.79 -8.71
CA VAL A 51 9.05 -1.67 -9.35
C VAL A 51 10.00 -0.90 -10.24
N THR A 52 9.75 -0.91 -11.55
CA THR A 52 10.43 -0.02 -12.52
C THR A 52 9.67 1.30 -12.60
N GLU A 53 10.35 2.45 -12.54
CA GLU A 53 9.71 3.75 -12.72
C GLU A 53 9.35 4.01 -14.18
N ASN A 54 8.19 4.62 -14.42
CA ASN A 54 7.75 4.96 -15.78
C ASN A 54 8.74 5.91 -16.48
N PRO A 55 9.03 5.71 -17.77
CA PRO A 55 9.84 6.62 -18.57
C PRO A 55 9.05 7.87 -18.97
N PHE A 56 9.74 8.82 -19.62
CA PHE A 56 9.05 9.82 -20.45
C PHE A 56 8.63 9.20 -21.78
N LEU A 57 7.39 9.45 -22.20
CA LEU A 57 6.82 9.04 -23.48
C LEU A 57 6.54 10.28 -24.35
N ASP A 58 6.91 10.24 -25.64
CA ASP A 58 6.66 11.33 -26.58
C ASP A 58 5.23 11.28 -27.10
N VAL A 59 4.50 12.41 -27.04
CA VAL A 59 3.08 12.51 -27.40
C VAL A 59 2.84 12.24 -28.90
N THR A 60 3.87 12.37 -29.75
CA THR A 60 3.73 12.05 -31.18
C THR A 60 3.78 10.55 -31.48
N GLU A 61 4.25 9.72 -30.53
CA GLU A 61 4.22 8.25 -30.60
C GLU A 61 3.15 7.65 -29.66
N PHE A 62 3.01 8.22 -28.45
CA PHE A 62 2.12 7.75 -27.38
C PHE A 62 1.22 8.89 -26.87
N PRO A 63 0.23 9.37 -27.65
CA PRO A 63 -0.61 10.52 -27.29
C PRO A 63 -1.57 10.26 -26.11
N VAL A 64 -1.66 9.02 -25.64
CA VAL A 64 -2.60 8.55 -24.62
C VAL A 64 -1.84 7.80 -23.53
N SER A 65 -2.29 7.92 -22.28
CA SER A 65 -1.76 7.18 -21.12
C SER A 65 -2.92 6.61 -20.30
N THR A 66 -3.00 5.28 -20.24
CA THR A 66 -4.11 4.54 -19.61
C THR A 66 -3.64 3.77 -18.38
N PHE A 67 -4.36 3.90 -17.25
CA PHE A 67 -4.01 3.25 -15.99
C PHE A 67 -5.23 3.09 -15.06
N SER A 68 -5.14 2.12 -14.15
CA SER A 68 -6.10 1.90 -13.07
C SER A 68 -5.78 2.79 -11.86
N ILE A 69 -6.77 3.06 -11.00
CA ILE A 69 -6.51 3.71 -9.71
C ILE A 69 -5.77 2.77 -8.73
N ASP A 70 -5.14 3.39 -7.72
CA ASP A 70 -4.49 2.69 -6.61
C ASP A 70 -5.06 3.20 -5.29
N ALA A 71 -5.68 2.29 -4.52
CA ALA A 71 -6.36 2.57 -3.26
C ALA A 71 -5.58 2.07 -2.03
N ASP A 72 -4.39 1.49 -2.23
CA ASP A 72 -3.57 0.88 -1.19
C ASP A 72 -2.76 1.93 -0.40
N GLY A 73 -2.29 1.55 0.80
CA GLY A 73 -1.61 2.49 1.71
C GLY A 73 -0.45 1.89 2.52
N GLY A 74 -0.11 0.62 2.30
CA GLY A 74 0.88 -0.11 3.09
C GLY A 74 2.33 0.34 2.91
N SER A 75 2.72 0.84 1.75
CA SER A 75 4.06 1.36 1.50
C SER A 75 4.35 2.59 2.37
N TYR A 76 3.39 3.50 2.57
CA TYR A 76 3.62 4.66 3.45
C TYR A 76 3.88 4.23 4.91
N SER A 77 3.07 3.33 5.47
CA SER A 77 3.24 2.84 6.84
C SER A 77 4.46 1.92 6.98
N ASN A 78 4.86 1.18 5.94
CA ASN A 78 6.10 0.40 5.91
C ASN A 78 7.35 1.32 5.83
N VAL A 79 7.32 2.38 5.00
CA VAL A 79 8.33 3.45 5.01
C VAL A 79 8.42 4.12 6.38
N ARG A 80 7.28 4.40 7.02
CA ARG A 80 7.23 4.90 8.41
C ARG A 80 7.87 3.93 9.40
N ARG A 81 7.67 2.61 9.27
CA ARG A 81 8.37 1.58 10.08
C ARG A 81 9.89 1.73 9.97
N PHE A 82 10.44 1.72 8.75
CA PHE A 82 11.89 1.84 8.53
C PHE A 82 12.45 3.13 9.14
N LEU A 83 11.79 4.28 8.92
CA LEU A 83 12.27 5.59 9.38
C LEU A 83 12.09 5.83 10.89
N GLN A 84 10.93 5.49 11.48
CA GLN A 84 10.64 5.75 12.91
C GLN A 84 11.13 4.63 13.85
N GLN A 85 11.04 3.36 13.43
CA GLN A 85 11.25 2.21 14.32
C GLN A 85 12.62 1.55 14.13
N GLU A 86 13.18 1.60 12.92
CA GLU A 86 14.44 0.94 12.58
C GLU A 86 15.60 1.92 12.32
N ALA A 87 15.28 3.22 12.15
CA ALA A 87 16.23 4.30 11.90
C ALA A 87 17.16 4.03 10.69
N VAL A 88 16.57 3.50 9.61
CA VAL A 88 17.24 3.27 8.32
C VAL A 88 16.36 3.74 7.17
N LEU A 89 16.98 4.04 6.02
CA LEU A 89 16.23 4.24 4.78
C LEU A 89 15.60 2.90 4.32
N PRO A 90 14.36 2.91 3.79
CA PRO A 90 13.71 1.71 3.27
C PRO A 90 14.46 1.15 2.04
N PRO A 91 14.38 -0.17 1.78
CA PRO A 91 14.81 -0.72 0.49
C PRO A 91 13.90 -0.17 -0.62
N VAL A 92 14.47 0.19 -1.78
CA VAL A 92 13.75 0.96 -2.82
C VAL A 92 12.45 0.31 -3.32
N ASN A 93 12.35 -1.03 -3.27
CA ASN A 93 11.16 -1.76 -3.69
C ASN A 93 10.01 -1.72 -2.65
N ALA A 94 10.26 -1.34 -1.39
CA ALA A 94 9.22 -1.09 -0.39
C ALA A 94 8.57 0.30 -0.53
N VAL A 95 8.96 1.08 -1.55
CA VAL A 95 8.55 2.46 -1.78
C VAL A 95 7.71 2.57 -3.06
N ARG A 96 6.39 2.47 -2.93
CA ARG A 96 5.39 2.77 -3.96
C ARG A 96 5.00 4.25 -3.85
N THR A 97 5.30 5.03 -4.89
CA THR A 97 5.22 6.52 -4.81
C THR A 97 3.77 6.99 -4.82
N GLU A 98 2.94 6.30 -5.60
CA GLU A 98 1.49 6.37 -5.67
C GLU A 98 0.82 6.24 -4.30
N GLU A 99 1.15 5.20 -3.51
CA GLU A 99 0.59 5.03 -2.16
C GLU A 99 1.05 6.14 -1.19
N ILE A 100 2.30 6.61 -1.30
CA ILE A 100 2.80 7.73 -0.50
C ILE A 100 2.03 9.03 -0.81
N ILE A 101 1.60 9.22 -2.06
CA ILE A 101 0.72 10.34 -2.45
C ILE A 101 -0.72 10.10 -1.93
N ASN A 102 -1.25 8.89 -2.06
CA ASN A 102 -2.64 8.54 -1.75
C ASN A 102 -2.93 8.28 -0.26
N TYR A 103 -1.90 8.25 0.60
CA TYR A 103 -2.06 8.12 2.05
C TYR A 103 -2.83 9.29 2.71
N PHE A 104 -2.89 10.46 2.06
CA PHE A 104 -3.51 11.68 2.61
C PHE A 104 -4.88 11.96 2.00
N ASP A 105 -5.86 12.35 2.83
CA ASP A 105 -7.05 13.01 2.28
C ASP A 105 -6.67 14.42 1.80
N MET A 106 -6.72 14.61 0.49
CA MET A 106 -6.43 15.89 -0.17
C MET A 106 -7.57 16.91 0.02
N ASN A 107 -8.75 16.51 0.52
CA ASN A 107 -9.93 17.38 0.65
C ASN A 107 -10.20 18.14 -0.67
N TYR A 108 -10.50 17.39 -1.73
CA TYR A 108 -10.89 17.94 -3.03
C TYR A 108 -12.31 18.56 -2.99
N ASP A 109 -12.66 19.34 -4.02
CA ASP A 109 -13.98 19.97 -4.10
C ASP A 109 -15.06 18.98 -4.58
N ASP A 110 -16.24 19.08 -3.94
CA ASP A 110 -17.24 18.01 -3.79
C ASP A 110 -18.56 18.25 -4.57
N ASP A 111 -18.51 18.56 -5.88
CA ASP A 111 -19.74 18.63 -6.70
C ASP A 111 -20.24 17.25 -7.15
N PHE A 112 -20.82 16.51 -6.20
CA PHE A 112 -21.46 15.21 -6.44
C PHE A 112 -22.92 15.33 -6.94
N SER A 113 -23.24 16.35 -7.75
CA SER A 113 -24.59 16.56 -8.28
C SER A 113 -24.95 15.64 -9.46
N THR A 114 -23.95 15.18 -10.22
CA THR A 114 -24.12 14.36 -11.44
C THR A 114 -23.55 12.93 -11.33
N SER A 115 -22.71 12.67 -10.33
CA SER A 115 -21.89 11.45 -10.23
C SER A 115 -21.58 11.10 -8.75
N PRO A 116 -21.32 9.81 -8.42
CA PRO A 116 -20.76 9.43 -7.12
C PRO A 116 -19.25 9.72 -6.97
N ILE A 117 -18.58 10.23 -8.01
CA ILE A 117 -17.17 10.65 -7.99
C ILE A 117 -16.96 11.98 -8.71
N THR A 118 -15.95 12.77 -8.31
CA THR A 118 -15.55 14.02 -9.01
C THR A 118 -14.13 13.90 -9.58
N ILE A 119 -13.85 14.67 -10.64
CA ILE A 119 -12.48 14.95 -11.11
C ILE A 119 -12.12 16.38 -10.68
N ASN A 120 -10.88 16.57 -10.24
CA ASN A 120 -10.26 17.87 -9.96
C ASN A 120 -8.88 17.88 -10.62
N GLY A 121 -8.41 19.00 -11.18
CA GLY A 121 -7.09 19.05 -11.81
C GLY A 121 -6.40 20.41 -11.76
N GLU A 122 -5.07 20.40 -11.88
CA GLU A 122 -4.23 21.60 -11.75
C GLU A 122 -2.89 21.40 -12.47
N ILE A 123 -2.40 22.43 -13.17
CA ILE A 123 -1.10 22.41 -13.87
C ILE A 123 -0.25 23.57 -13.38
N THR A 124 1.00 23.28 -12.97
CA THR A 124 1.96 24.27 -12.47
C THR A 124 3.32 24.13 -13.15
N SER A 125 4.25 25.06 -12.89
CA SER A 125 5.68 24.78 -13.01
C SER A 125 6.06 23.52 -12.21
N CYS A 126 7.00 22.73 -12.72
CA CYS A 126 7.56 21.58 -11.99
C CYS A 126 8.61 22.06 -10.96
N PRO A 127 8.52 21.67 -9.68
CA PRO A 127 9.46 22.15 -8.67
C PRO A 127 10.84 21.45 -8.71
N TRP A 128 10.93 20.22 -9.26
CA TRP A 128 12.20 19.47 -9.33
C TRP A 128 12.93 19.57 -10.68
N THR A 129 12.23 19.88 -11.79
CA THR A 129 12.84 20.06 -13.12
C THR A 129 12.46 21.40 -13.74
N ASN A 130 13.42 22.33 -13.83
CA ASN A 130 13.19 23.65 -14.43
C ASN A 130 12.76 23.56 -15.91
N GLY A 131 11.70 24.28 -16.27
CA GLY A 131 11.11 24.28 -17.61
C GLY A 131 10.08 23.18 -17.86
N HIS A 132 10.00 22.15 -17.00
CA HIS A 132 8.91 21.18 -17.02
C HIS A 132 7.67 21.73 -16.30
N LYS A 133 6.54 21.07 -16.51
CA LYS A 133 5.26 21.29 -15.81
C LYS A 133 4.93 20.09 -14.92
N LEU A 134 4.13 20.33 -13.90
CA LEU A 134 3.56 19.29 -13.05
C LEU A 134 2.05 19.39 -13.12
N ALA A 135 1.42 18.37 -13.72
CA ALA A 135 -0.04 18.24 -13.76
C ALA A 135 -0.50 17.25 -12.70
N ARG A 136 -1.56 17.60 -11.97
CA ARG A 136 -2.23 16.75 -10.97
C ARG A 136 -3.62 16.41 -11.45
N ILE A 137 -4.02 15.16 -11.25
CA ILE A 137 -5.37 14.65 -11.40
C ILE A 137 -5.79 14.13 -10.04
N GLY A 138 -6.78 14.75 -9.43
CA GLY A 138 -7.40 14.34 -8.18
C GLY A 138 -8.80 13.77 -8.42
N ILE A 139 -9.14 12.69 -7.71
CA ILE A 139 -10.46 12.07 -7.75
C ILE A 139 -10.95 11.93 -6.30
N LYS A 140 -12.22 12.22 -6.04
CA LYS A 140 -12.85 12.04 -4.72
C LYS A 140 -14.08 11.15 -4.84
N GLY A 141 -14.22 10.18 -3.94
CA GLY A 141 -15.43 9.38 -3.78
C GLY A 141 -16.45 10.10 -2.89
N LYS A 142 -17.70 10.18 -3.35
CA LYS A 142 -18.82 10.82 -2.62
C LYS A 142 -18.95 10.26 -1.21
N ASP A 143 -18.75 11.09 -0.20
CA ASP A 143 -18.83 10.67 1.20
C ASP A 143 -20.27 10.29 1.62
N ILE A 144 -20.42 9.62 2.76
CA ILE A 144 -21.69 9.09 3.23
C ILE A 144 -21.86 9.14 4.75
N ASP A 145 -23.09 9.41 5.20
CA ASP A 145 -23.48 9.25 6.59
C ASP A 145 -23.73 7.75 6.88
N LEU A 146 -22.86 7.13 7.69
CA LEU A 146 -22.96 5.72 8.06
C LEU A 146 -24.25 5.36 8.83
N THR A 147 -25.02 6.35 9.31
CA THR A 147 -26.35 6.10 9.90
C THR A 147 -27.46 5.91 8.85
N THR A 148 -27.13 6.06 7.56
CA THR A 148 -28.07 5.99 6.43
C THR A 148 -27.84 4.81 5.47
N VAL A 149 -26.79 4.01 5.68
CA VAL A 149 -26.45 2.82 4.87
C VAL A 149 -26.98 1.53 5.47
N ALA A 150 -27.01 0.45 4.68
CA ALA A 150 -27.16 -0.90 5.23
C ALA A 150 -25.89 -1.32 5.98
N GLY A 151 -26.04 -2.19 6.99
CA GLY A 151 -24.95 -2.65 7.85
C GLY A 151 -23.82 -3.39 7.11
N SER A 152 -22.74 -3.63 7.84
CA SER A 152 -21.55 -4.32 7.34
C SER A 152 -21.50 -5.78 7.83
N ASN A 153 -21.17 -6.73 6.96
CA ASN A 153 -20.79 -8.08 7.36
C ASN A 153 -19.26 -8.21 7.30
N TYR A 154 -18.60 -8.22 8.45
CA TYR A 154 -17.15 -8.40 8.56
C TYR A 154 -16.81 -9.84 8.94
N VAL A 155 -15.99 -10.49 8.12
CA VAL A 155 -15.35 -11.77 8.47
C VAL A 155 -13.87 -11.54 8.71
N PHE A 156 -13.46 -11.50 9.97
CA PHE A 156 -12.03 -11.38 10.32
C PHE A 156 -11.37 -12.74 10.08
N LEU A 157 -10.47 -12.81 9.10
CA LEU A 157 -9.69 -14.00 8.77
C LEU A 157 -8.26 -13.82 9.30
N ILE A 158 -7.96 -14.47 10.41
CA ILE A 158 -6.79 -14.13 11.23
C ILE A 158 -5.78 -15.29 11.22
N ASP A 159 -4.56 -14.98 10.82
CA ASP A 159 -3.41 -15.87 10.98
C ASP A 159 -3.07 -16.02 12.46
N VAL A 160 -3.01 -17.27 12.93
CA VAL A 160 -2.61 -17.61 14.31
C VAL A 160 -1.48 -18.63 14.35
N SER A 161 -0.65 -18.65 13.30
CA SER A 161 0.60 -19.44 13.23
C SER A 161 1.63 -19.02 14.29
N GLY A 162 2.73 -19.76 14.39
CA GLY A 162 3.80 -19.47 15.36
C GLY A 162 4.54 -18.15 15.14
N SER A 163 4.61 -17.66 13.89
CA SER A 163 5.31 -16.40 13.53
C SER A 163 4.54 -15.16 14.00
N MET A 164 3.21 -15.26 14.11
CA MET A 164 2.28 -14.22 14.59
C MET A 164 2.38 -13.93 16.11
N SER A 165 3.31 -14.57 16.82
CA SER A 165 3.46 -14.49 18.28
C SER A 165 4.16 -13.23 18.81
N SER A 166 4.74 -12.39 17.93
CA SER A 166 5.40 -11.15 18.35
C SER A 166 4.41 -10.00 18.65
N PRO A 167 4.77 -9.01 19.49
CA PRO A 167 3.82 -7.97 19.95
C PRO A 167 3.26 -7.09 18.82
N ASP A 168 4.06 -6.89 17.78
CA ASP A 168 3.78 -6.16 16.54
C ASP A 168 2.90 -6.93 15.53
N LYS A 169 2.49 -8.17 15.84
CA LYS A 169 1.65 -9.02 14.98
C LYS A 169 0.25 -9.24 15.55
N LEU A 170 -0.07 -10.42 16.08
CA LEU A 170 -1.43 -10.75 16.52
C LEU A 170 -1.94 -9.80 17.63
N GLY A 171 -1.06 -9.33 18.52
CA GLY A 171 -1.41 -8.35 19.56
C GLY A 171 -1.83 -6.99 19.00
N LEU A 172 -1.20 -6.57 17.89
CA LEU A 172 -1.52 -5.34 17.19
C LEU A 172 -2.86 -5.47 16.43
N LEU A 173 -3.03 -6.53 15.63
CA LEU A 173 -4.30 -6.83 14.94
C LEU A 173 -5.50 -6.89 15.91
N LYS A 174 -5.36 -7.59 17.04
CA LYS A 174 -6.40 -7.63 18.10
C LYS A 174 -6.83 -6.26 18.57
N SER A 175 -5.89 -5.31 18.66
CA SER A 175 -6.20 -3.95 19.13
C SER A 175 -7.06 -3.22 18.09
N GLY A 176 -6.71 -3.34 16.80
CA GLY A 176 -7.47 -2.76 15.69
C GLY A 176 -8.87 -3.33 15.53
N PHE A 177 -9.00 -4.66 15.51
CA PHE A 177 -10.33 -5.29 15.44
C PHE A 177 -11.23 -4.86 16.62
N LYS A 178 -10.66 -4.60 17.81
CA LYS A 178 -11.43 -4.09 18.95
C LYS A 178 -11.82 -2.61 18.82
N PHE A 179 -11.09 -1.79 18.05
CA PHE A 179 -11.53 -0.44 17.67
C PHE A 179 -12.68 -0.51 16.66
N LEU A 180 -12.54 -1.31 15.59
CA LEU A 180 -13.62 -1.50 14.61
C LEU A 180 -14.93 -1.94 15.29
N VAL A 181 -14.83 -2.84 16.28
CA VAL A 181 -15.98 -3.30 17.09
C VAL A 181 -16.60 -2.22 17.97
N ASP A 182 -15.87 -1.17 18.37
CA ASP A 182 -16.49 -0.02 19.07
C ASP A 182 -17.34 0.83 18.13
N GLU A 183 -17.04 0.87 16.83
CA GLU A 183 -17.82 1.62 15.83
C GLU A 183 -19.06 0.89 15.29
N LEU A 184 -19.24 -0.41 15.60
CA LEU A 184 -20.35 -1.20 15.04
C LEU A 184 -21.73 -0.84 15.64
N ASN A 185 -22.79 -1.12 14.88
CA ASN A 185 -24.19 -0.94 15.29
C ASN A 185 -24.97 -2.27 15.34
N ASP A 186 -26.29 -2.20 15.47
CA ASP A 186 -27.19 -3.36 15.57
C ASP A 186 -27.42 -4.09 14.23
N ASP A 187 -27.16 -3.43 13.10
CA ASP A 187 -27.29 -3.96 11.73
C ASP A 187 -25.96 -4.55 11.19
N ASP A 188 -24.83 -4.26 11.83
CA ASP A 188 -23.53 -4.88 11.54
C ASP A 188 -23.46 -6.34 12.04
N ILE A 189 -22.67 -7.19 11.36
CA ILE A 189 -22.42 -8.60 11.71
C ILE A 189 -20.91 -8.85 11.74
N VAL A 190 -20.43 -9.62 12.72
CA VAL A 190 -19.03 -10.07 12.82
C VAL A 190 -18.94 -11.59 12.93
N SER A 191 -18.11 -12.18 12.08
CA SER A 191 -17.61 -13.55 12.22
C SER A 191 -16.08 -13.54 12.29
N ILE A 192 -15.50 -14.56 12.90
CA ILE A 192 -14.04 -14.69 13.08
C ILE A 192 -13.62 -16.09 12.67
N VAL A 193 -12.78 -16.18 11.64
CA VAL A 193 -12.11 -17.40 11.18
C VAL A 193 -10.63 -17.29 11.50
N THR A 194 -10.04 -18.37 11.99
CA THR A 194 -8.59 -18.47 12.22
C THR A 194 -7.99 -19.55 11.35
N TYR A 195 -6.73 -19.39 10.93
CA TYR A 195 -5.98 -20.45 10.26
C TYR A 195 -4.61 -20.68 10.89
N ALA A 196 -4.31 -21.95 11.17
CA ALA A 196 -2.99 -22.44 11.56
C ALA A 196 -2.90 -23.97 11.32
N GLY A 197 -2.73 -24.39 10.06
CA GLY A 197 -2.66 -25.79 9.63
C GLY A 197 -4.04 -26.43 9.46
N ALA A 198 -5.00 -26.02 10.29
CA ALA A 198 -6.42 -26.09 10.02
C ALA A 198 -7.08 -24.72 10.18
N ASP A 199 -8.17 -24.54 9.46
CA ASP A 199 -9.19 -23.51 9.64
C ASP A 199 -10.00 -23.79 10.92
N ARG A 200 -10.43 -22.73 11.61
CA ARG A 200 -11.34 -22.79 12.77
C ARG A 200 -12.19 -21.54 12.85
N VAL A 201 -13.51 -21.70 12.76
CA VAL A 201 -14.48 -20.66 13.12
C VAL A 201 -14.43 -20.45 14.64
N VAL A 202 -14.14 -19.22 15.06
CA VAL A 202 -14.06 -18.79 16.47
C VAL A 202 -15.35 -18.07 16.88
N LEU A 203 -15.90 -17.29 15.95
CA LEU A 203 -17.15 -16.57 16.11
C LEU A 203 -17.95 -16.67 14.81
N ASP A 204 -19.25 -16.91 14.95
CA ASP A 204 -20.18 -17.20 13.86
C ASP A 204 -21.40 -16.29 14.04
N GLY A 205 -21.63 -15.40 13.07
CA GLY A 205 -22.81 -14.52 12.98
C GLY A 205 -23.14 -13.71 14.25
N ALA A 206 -22.16 -13.04 14.88
CA ALA A 206 -22.44 -12.20 16.04
C ALA A 206 -22.91 -10.80 15.61
N PRO A 207 -24.06 -10.29 16.11
CA PRO A 207 -24.47 -8.91 15.86
C PRO A 207 -23.46 -7.91 16.42
N GLY A 208 -23.20 -6.82 15.71
CA GLY A 208 -22.25 -5.76 16.08
C GLY A 208 -22.56 -5.08 17.42
N SER A 209 -23.81 -5.18 17.89
CA SER A 209 -24.25 -4.74 19.22
C SER A 209 -23.74 -5.62 20.37
N ASP A 210 -23.41 -6.90 20.14
CA ASP A 210 -22.82 -7.81 21.13
C ASP A 210 -21.29 -7.62 21.23
N LYS A 211 -20.87 -6.36 21.42
CA LYS A 211 -19.47 -5.92 21.49
C LYS A 211 -18.69 -6.67 22.57
N ILE A 212 -19.34 -7.13 23.64
CA ILE A 212 -18.69 -7.91 24.69
C ILE A 212 -18.29 -9.29 24.16
N ARG A 213 -19.20 -10.05 23.53
CA ARG A 213 -18.90 -11.37 22.97
C ARG A 213 -17.87 -11.29 21.84
N ILE A 214 -17.98 -10.29 20.96
CA ILE A 214 -17.03 -10.12 19.86
C ILE A 214 -15.62 -9.81 20.41
N LYS A 215 -15.50 -8.87 21.36
CA LYS A 215 -14.20 -8.54 21.97
C LYS A 215 -13.60 -9.70 22.76
N GLN A 216 -14.41 -10.50 23.45
CA GLN A 216 -13.95 -11.73 24.11
C GLN A 216 -13.40 -12.74 23.10
N ALA A 217 -14.10 -12.98 21.97
CA ALA A 217 -13.62 -13.87 20.92
C ALA A 217 -12.31 -13.39 20.26
N ILE A 218 -12.08 -12.07 20.17
CA ILE A 218 -10.81 -11.47 19.72
C ILE A 218 -9.71 -11.65 20.79
N ASP A 219 -10.02 -11.44 22.06
CA ASP A 219 -9.04 -11.59 23.15
C ASP A 219 -8.63 -13.05 23.37
N ASP A 220 -9.52 -14.02 23.13
CA ASP A 220 -9.27 -15.47 23.24
C ASP A 220 -8.43 -16.08 22.08
N LEU A 221 -8.06 -15.31 21.03
CA LEU A 221 -7.20 -15.82 19.95
C LEU A 221 -5.78 -16.11 20.45
N GLY A 222 -5.37 -17.37 20.46
CA GLY A 222 -4.01 -17.80 20.81
C GLY A 222 -3.24 -18.29 19.58
N PHE A 223 -1.92 -18.05 19.56
CA PHE A 223 -1.03 -18.53 18.51
C PHE A 223 -0.67 -20.02 18.70
N GLY A 224 -0.55 -20.78 17.61
CA GLY A 224 -0.09 -22.17 17.62
C GLY A 224 -0.50 -22.98 16.39
N GLY A 225 0.48 -23.34 15.56
CA GLY A 225 0.35 -24.21 14.39
C GLY A 225 1.37 -23.84 13.30
N GLY A 226 1.40 -24.57 12.19
CA GLY A 226 2.00 -24.10 10.92
C GLY A 226 0.95 -23.38 10.06
N THR A 227 1.27 -22.90 8.87
CA THR A 227 0.27 -22.27 7.99
C THR A 227 -0.45 -23.27 7.08
N ALA A 228 -1.70 -22.97 6.71
CA ALA A 228 -2.47 -23.63 5.64
C ALA A 228 -3.62 -22.71 5.17
N GLY A 229 -3.27 -21.52 4.66
CA GLY A 229 -4.21 -20.39 4.54
C GLY A 229 -5.40 -20.58 3.60
N ALA A 230 -5.23 -21.28 2.47
CA ALA A 230 -6.26 -21.37 1.41
C ALA A 230 -7.62 -21.88 1.89
N ARG A 231 -7.67 -22.85 2.84
CA ARG A 231 -8.95 -23.31 3.41
C ARG A 231 -9.62 -22.26 4.29
N GLY A 232 -8.83 -21.49 5.05
CA GLY A 232 -9.35 -20.37 5.84
C GLY A 232 -10.00 -19.29 4.97
N ILE A 233 -9.44 -19.02 3.79
CA ILE A 233 -10.02 -18.11 2.79
C ILE A 233 -11.36 -18.66 2.27
N VAL A 234 -11.45 -19.91 1.84
CA VAL A 234 -12.73 -20.53 1.42
C VAL A 234 -13.80 -20.41 2.52
N THR A 235 -13.48 -20.83 3.75
CA THR A 235 -14.42 -20.79 4.88
C THR A 235 -14.83 -19.36 5.26
N ALA A 236 -13.93 -18.38 5.15
CA ALA A 236 -14.27 -16.98 5.39
C ALA A 236 -15.28 -16.44 4.36
N TYR A 237 -15.11 -16.78 3.07
CA TYR A 237 -16.03 -16.40 2.02
C TYR A 237 -17.37 -17.16 2.07
N GLU A 238 -17.39 -18.43 2.49
CA GLU A 238 -18.63 -19.18 2.73
C GLU A 238 -19.47 -18.50 3.83
N ILE A 239 -18.83 -18.08 4.93
CA ILE A 239 -19.48 -17.35 6.04
C ILE A 239 -19.90 -15.93 5.63
N ALA A 240 -19.09 -15.24 4.81
CA ALA A 240 -19.45 -13.93 4.28
C ALA A 240 -20.72 -14.00 3.41
N GLN A 241 -20.88 -15.08 2.62
CA GLN A 241 -22.08 -15.33 1.82
C GLN A 241 -23.28 -15.78 2.68
N SER A 242 -23.08 -16.57 3.74
CA SER A 242 -24.20 -17.00 4.61
C SER A 242 -24.81 -15.87 5.45
N TYR A 243 -24.06 -14.79 5.67
CA TYR A 243 -24.49 -13.57 6.38
C TYR A 243 -24.55 -12.34 5.45
N PHE A 244 -24.67 -12.53 4.13
CA PHE A 244 -24.58 -11.45 3.15
C PHE A 244 -25.67 -10.38 3.34
N ILE A 245 -25.26 -9.13 3.52
CA ILE A 245 -26.15 -7.96 3.66
C ILE A 245 -26.31 -7.31 2.29
N ASN A 246 -27.52 -7.38 1.72
CA ASN A 246 -27.82 -6.80 0.41
C ASN A 246 -27.74 -5.26 0.43
N ASN A 247 -26.93 -4.69 -0.47
CA ASN A 247 -26.51 -3.27 -0.49
C ASN A 247 -25.70 -2.82 0.75
N GLY A 248 -25.22 -3.75 1.57
CA GLY A 248 -24.30 -3.51 2.68
C GLY A 248 -22.83 -3.74 2.30
N ASN A 249 -21.93 -3.43 3.23
CA ASN A 249 -20.49 -3.69 3.07
C ASN A 249 -20.17 -5.14 3.50
N ASN A 250 -19.97 -6.04 2.55
CA ASN A 250 -19.62 -7.44 2.80
C ASN A 250 -18.11 -7.63 2.59
N ARG A 251 -17.36 -7.94 3.65
CA ARG A 251 -15.90 -7.85 3.61
C ARG A 251 -15.20 -8.92 4.45
N VAL A 252 -14.32 -9.68 3.81
CA VAL A 252 -13.28 -10.45 4.49
C VAL A 252 -12.15 -9.48 4.84
N ILE A 253 -11.71 -9.49 6.09
CA ILE A 253 -10.52 -8.75 6.53
C ILE A 253 -9.47 -9.77 6.95
N LEU A 254 -8.51 -10.00 6.05
CA LEU A 254 -7.36 -10.87 6.26
C LEU A 254 -6.32 -10.15 7.11
N GLY A 255 -5.80 -10.79 8.16
CA GLY A 255 -4.67 -10.28 8.95
C GLY A 255 -3.59 -11.34 9.12
N THR A 256 -2.39 -11.07 8.62
CA THR A 256 -1.25 -12.01 8.58
C THR A 256 0.09 -11.26 8.52
N ASP A 257 1.18 -11.97 8.81
CA ASP A 257 2.54 -11.49 8.56
C ASP A 257 3.08 -11.90 7.18
N GLY A 258 2.21 -12.44 6.31
CA GLY A 258 2.53 -12.77 4.92
C GLY A 258 3.02 -14.20 4.70
N ASP A 259 3.23 -14.99 5.76
CA ASP A 259 3.71 -16.38 5.65
C ASP A 259 2.59 -17.38 5.32
N PHE A 260 1.97 -17.18 4.15
CA PHE A 260 1.21 -18.20 3.46
C PHE A 260 2.15 -19.34 3.02
N ASN A 261 2.49 -20.27 3.94
CA ASN A 261 3.16 -21.56 3.63
C ASN A 261 2.24 -22.47 2.78
N ILE A 262 2.05 -22.08 1.53
CA ILE A 262 1.45 -22.81 0.42
C ILE A 262 2.43 -22.54 -0.75
N GLY A 263 2.62 -23.51 -1.65
CA GLY A 263 3.73 -23.44 -2.60
C GLY A 263 3.59 -22.31 -3.62
N VAL A 264 4.65 -22.08 -4.41
CA VAL A 264 4.56 -21.23 -5.62
C VAL A 264 3.47 -21.77 -6.58
N SER A 265 3.25 -23.09 -6.55
CA SER A 265 2.14 -23.81 -7.19
C SER A 265 0.73 -23.45 -6.71
N ASP A 266 0.61 -22.76 -5.60
CA ASP A 266 -0.64 -22.50 -4.89
C ASP A 266 -0.94 -21.00 -4.78
N GLN A 267 -0.01 -20.11 -5.14
CA GLN A 267 -0.25 -18.66 -5.19
C GLN A 267 -1.15 -18.26 -6.36
N GLU A 268 -0.90 -18.80 -7.56
CA GLU A 268 -1.75 -18.58 -8.74
C GLU A 268 -3.18 -19.07 -8.47
N GLY A 269 -3.33 -20.30 -7.97
CA GLY A 269 -4.63 -20.85 -7.58
C GLY A 269 -5.30 -20.16 -6.39
N LEU A 270 -4.56 -19.38 -5.59
CA LEU A 270 -5.15 -18.53 -4.56
C LEU A 270 -5.66 -17.21 -5.14
N ILE A 271 -4.96 -16.65 -6.13
CA ILE A 271 -5.43 -15.48 -6.88
C ILE A 271 -6.69 -15.85 -7.67
N GLU A 272 -6.69 -16.97 -8.41
CA GLU A 272 -7.88 -17.50 -9.11
C GLU A 272 -9.07 -17.69 -8.14
N LEU A 273 -8.84 -18.17 -6.92
CA LEU A 273 -9.88 -18.31 -5.90
C LEU A 273 -10.42 -16.96 -5.43
N ILE A 274 -9.58 -15.93 -5.26
CA ILE A 274 -10.06 -14.60 -4.90
C ILE A 274 -10.83 -13.96 -6.07
N GLU A 275 -10.38 -14.13 -7.31
CA GLU A 275 -11.08 -13.64 -8.50
C GLU A 275 -12.46 -14.29 -8.68
N ASP A 276 -12.59 -15.62 -8.53
CA ASP A 276 -13.89 -16.31 -8.49
C ASP A 276 -14.80 -15.85 -7.32
N LYS A 277 -14.21 -15.34 -6.24
CA LYS A 277 -14.95 -14.89 -5.06
C LYS A 277 -15.31 -13.40 -5.07
N LYS A 278 -14.62 -12.54 -5.85
CA LYS A 278 -15.00 -11.12 -6.02
C LYS A 278 -16.41 -10.99 -6.60
N GLU A 279 -16.78 -11.89 -7.52
CA GLU A 279 -18.09 -12.02 -8.15
C GLU A 279 -19.24 -12.32 -7.16
N SER A 280 -18.93 -12.73 -5.92
CA SER A 280 -19.94 -12.87 -4.85
C SER A 280 -20.33 -11.53 -4.19
N GLY A 281 -19.70 -10.42 -4.58
CA GLY A 281 -19.90 -9.11 -3.95
C GLY A 281 -19.25 -8.98 -2.56
N VAL A 282 -18.27 -9.84 -2.26
CA VAL A 282 -17.54 -9.87 -0.98
C VAL A 282 -16.10 -9.40 -1.21
N PHE A 283 -15.74 -8.30 -0.57
CA PHE A 283 -14.48 -7.59 -0.74
C PHE A 283 -13.37 -8.16 0.16
N LEU A 284 -12.10 -8.09 -0.25
CA LEU A 284 -10.94 -8.52 0.55
C LEU A 284 -10.02 -7.36 0.95
N THR A 285 -10.04 -6.96 2.22
CA THR A 285 -8.98 -6.10 2.78
C THR A 285 -7.88 -6.98 3.38
N ALA A 286 -6.62 -6.74 3.00
CA ALA A 286 -5.46 -7.48 3.51
C ALA A 286 -4.61 -6.60 4.41
N LEU A 287 -4.33 -7.08 5.62
CA LEU A 287 -3.55 -6.39 6.65
C LEU A 287 -2.22 -7.12 6.86
N GLY A 288 -1.11 -6.50 6.47
CA GLY A 288 0.23 -7.00 6.74
C GLY A 288 0.74 -6.52 8.10
N VAL A 289 1.38 -7.39 8.89
CA VAL A 289 1.95 -7.02 10.20
C VAL A 289 3.35 -7.59 10.46
N GLY A 290 4.17 -6.79 11.14
CA GLY A 290 5.51 -7.18 11.60
C GLY A 290 6.54 -7.31 10.47
N ARG A 291 7.62 -8.04 10.76
CA ARG A 291 8.84 -8.07 9.92
C ARG A 291 9.59 -9.39 10.00
N GLY A 292 10.50 -9.59 9.05
CA GLY A 292 11.34 -10.77 8.89
C GLY A 292 10.68 -11.89 8.07
N ASN A 293 9.46 -11.67 7.56
CA ASN A 293 8.72 -12.59 6.71
C ASN A 293 7.57 -11.93 5.91
N LEU A 294 7.49 -10.59 5.86
CA LEU A 294 6.41 -9.87 5.18
C LEU A 294 6.46 -10.09 3.67
N ASN A 295 5.53 -10.87 3.12
CA ASN A 295 5.32 -10.98 1.68
C ASN A 295 4.35 -9.89 1.21
N GLU A 296 4.83 -8.65 1.10
CA GLU A 296 4.02 -7.48 0.78
C GLU A 296 3.36 -7.63 -0.60
N GLY A 297 4.16 -8.02 -1.60
CA GLY A 297 3.71 -8.11 -2.99
C GLY A 297 2.62 -9.17 -3.25
N THR A 298 2.49 -10.18 -2.40
CA THR A 298 1.36 -11.14 -2.48
C THR A 298 0.12 -10.61 -1.79
N LEU A 299 0.25 -9.88 -0.68
CA LEU A 299 -0.88 -9.26 0.01
C LEU A 299 -1.51 -8.13 -0.83
N GLU A 300 -0.66 -7.33 -1.50
CA GLU A 300 -1.04 -6.36 -2.53
C GLU A 300 -1.89 -7.03 -3.64
N GLN A 301 -1.40 -8.11 -4.26
CA GLN A 301 -2.12 -8.81 -5.33
C GLN A 301 -3.46 -9.39 -4.86
N LEU A 302 -3.50 -10.04 -3.69
CA LEU A 302 -4.74 -10.63 -3.16
C LEU A 302 -5.80 -9.57 -2.85
N ALA A 303 -5.42 -8.43 -2.25
CA ALA A 303 -6.35 -7.35 -1.96
C ALA A 303 -6.96 -6.76 -3.24
N ASN A 304 -6.11 -6.48 -4.24
CA ASN A 304 -6.54 -5.88 -5.50
C ASN A 304 -7.46 -6.81 -6.29
N LYS A 305 -7.13 -8.10 -6.38
CA LYS A 305 -7.97 -9.10 -7.05
C LYS A 305 -9.26 -9.45 -6.31
N GLY A 306 -9.39 -9.03 -5.05
CA GLY A 306 -10.63 -9.12 -4.25
C GLY A 306 -11.35 -7.79 -4.10
N ASN A 307 -11.15 -6.85 -5.03
CA ASN A 307 -11.76 -5.50 -5.08
C ASN A 307 -11.53 -4.66 -3.81
N GLY A 308 -10.59 -5.04 -2.95
CA GLY A 308 -10.34 -4.39 -1.68
C GLY A 308 -9.05 -3.59 -1.66
N THR A 309 -8.36 -3.61 -0.52
CA THR A 309 -7.18 -2.78 -0.28
C THR A 309 -6.17 -3.44 0.65
N TYR A 310 -4.89 -3.16 0.39
CA TYR A 310 -3.75 -3.55 1.20
C TYR A 310 -3.31 -2.42 2.14
N GLU A 311 -3.20 -2.75 3.43
CA GLU A 311 -2.72 -1.86 4.47
C GLU A 311 -1.64 -2.59 5.28
N TYR A 312 -0.41 -2.06 5.30
CA TYR A 312 0.60 -2.50 6.26
C TYR A 312 0.37 -1.79 7.60
N ILE A 313 0.45 -2.54 8.69
CA ILE A 313 0.14 -2.05 10.04
C ILE A 313 1.43 -2.03 10.87
N ASP A 314 2.06 -0.86 10.94
CA ASP A 314 3.29 -0.61 11.70
C ASP A 314 3.03 -0.28 13.18
N LYS A 315 1.86 0.29 13.50
CA LYS A 315 1.48 0.74 14.85
C LYS A 315 -0.04 0.92 15.02
N THR A 316 -0.45 1.15 16.27
CA THR A 316 -1.86 1.26 16.70
C THR A 316 -2.60 2.40 15.99
N GLU A 317 -1.91 3.48 15.68
CA GLU A 317 -2.46 4.67 15.02
C GLU A 317 -2.87 4.39 13.57
N GLN A 318 -2.21 3.47 12.86
CA GLN A 318 -2.64 3.03 11.53
C GLN A 318 -3.99 2.29 11.59
N LEU A 319 -4.22 1.52 12.65
CA LEU A 319 -5.50 0.82 12.84
C LEU A 319 -6.64 1.80 13.17
N LEU A 320 -6.35 2.90 13.86
CA LEU A 320 -7.31 3.99 14.04
C LEU A 320 -7.61 4.71 12.71
N LYS A 321 -6.59 4.95 11.87
CA LYS A 321 -6.79 5.45 10.49
C LYS A 321 -7.75 4.54 9.72
N VAL A 322 -7.37 3.27 9.54
CA VAL A 322 -8.10 2.32 8.68
C VAL A 322 -9.50 1.97 9.20
N PHE A 323 -9.70 1.79 10.51
CA PHE A 323 -10.97 1.28 11.06
C PHE A 323 -11.89 2.32 11.69
N VAL A 324 -11.41 3.52 12.00
CA VAL A 324 -12.21 4.57 12.66
C VAL A 324 -12.27 5.81 11.79
N HIS A 325 -11.13 6.41 11.46
CA HIS A 325 -11.09 7.68 10.75
C HIS A 325 -11.50 7.57 9.27
N GLU A 326 -11.19 6.44 8.63
CA GLU A 326 -11.42 6.20 7.20
C GLU A 326 -12.33 5.00 6.94
N ARG A 327 -13.15 4.57 7.92
CA ARG A 327 -14.10 3.43 7.79
C ARG A 327 -15.01 3.56 6.56
N ASN A 328 -15.35 4.77 6.14
CA ASN A 328 -16.16 5.07 4.96
C ASN A 328 -15.53 4.49 3.67
N LYS A 329 -14.19 4.36 3.59
CA LYS A 329 -13.43 3.72 2.50
C LYS A 329 -13.92 2.30 2.19
N PHE A 330 -14.46 1.57 3.16
CA PHE A 330 -14.96 0.20 2.95
C PHE A 330 -16.32 0.12 2.23
N PHE A 331 -17.06 1.22 2.14
CA PHE A 331 -18.25 1.31 1.31
C PHE A 331 -17.84 1.87 -0.05
N THR A 332 -18.28 1.24 -1.15
CA THR A 332 -17.84 1.65 -2.49
C THR A 332 -18.60 2.89 -2.96
N ALA A 333 -17.88 3.88 -3.49
CA ALA A 333 -18.44 5.05 -4.17
C ALA A 333 -18.64 4.77 -5.66
N ALA A 334 -17.60 4.26 -6.32
CA ALA A 334 -17.63 3.78 -7.70
C ALA A 334 -16.70 2.57 -7.87
N GLN A 335 -17.02 1.74 -8.86
CA GLN A 335 -16.29 0.52 -9.20
C GLN A 335 -15.57 0.66 -10.54
N ASP A 336 -14.61 -0.23 -10.80
CA ASP A 336 -13.92 -0.37 -12.09
C ASP A 336 -13.40 0.97 -12.62
N VAL A 337 -12.57 1.64 -11.80
CA VAL A 337 -12.19 3.03 -12.04
C VAL A 337 -10.91 3.09 -12.87
N LYS A 338 -11.09 3.37 -14.16
CA LYS A 338 -10.04 3.45 -15.19
C LYS A 338 -9.83 4.90 -15.61
N ILE A 339 -8.57 5.33 -15.71
CA ILE A 339 -8.17 6.69 -16.14
C ILE A 339 -7.47 6.58 -17.50
N GLN A 340 -7.90 7.38 -18.47
CA GLN A 340 -7.22 7.56 -19.75
C GLN A 340 -6.98 9.04 -20.03
N VAL A 341 -5.70 9.44 -20.09
CA VAL A 341 -5.29 10.83 -20.31
C VAL A 341 -4.82 11.01 -21.74
N GLU A 342 -5.51 11.87 -22.50
CA GLU A 342 -5.11 12.32 -23.83
C GLU A 342 -4.27 13.61 -23.72
N PHE A 343 -3.12 13.67 -24.40
CA PHE A 343 -2.23 14.84 -24.38
C PHE A 343 -2.25 15.60 -25.71
N SER A 344 -2.27 16.93 -25.64
CA SER A 344 -2.25 17.80 -26.83
C SER A 344 -0.83 17.96 -27.40
N PRO A 345 -0.48 17.41 -28.58
CA PRO A 345 0.89 17.45 -29.13
C PRO A 345 1.41 18.86 -29.47
N THR A 346 0.52 19.85 -29.49
CA THR A 346 0.84 21.28 -29.66
C THR A 346 1.20 21.99 -28.35
N GLU A 347 0.86 21.41 -27.20
CA GLU A 347 1.12 21.94 -25.86
C GLU A 347 2.12 21.08 -25.07
N VAL A 348 2.14 19.76 -25.32
CA VAL A 348 2.99 18.77 -24.63
C VAL A 348 3.85 18.04 -25.66
N GLN A 349 5.16 18.01 -25.43
CA GLN A 349 6.10 17.19 -26.20
C GLN A 349 6.12 15.76 -25.64
N SER A 350 6.31 15.62 -24.34
CA SER A 350 6.37 14.33 -23.66
C SER A 350 5.88 14.44 -22.21
N TYR A 351 5.48 13.31 -21.63
CA TYR A 351 5.01 13.22 -20.25
C TYR A 351 5.56 11.97 -19.56
N ARG A 352 5.47 11.94 -18.23
CA ARG A 352 5.80 10.80 -17.37
C ARG A 352 4.79 10.70 -16.23
N LEU A 353 4.04 9.60 -16.15
CA LEU A 353 3.19 9.27 -15.00
C LEU A 353 4.07 8.95 -13.79
N ILE A 354 3.84 9.61 -12.66
CA ILE A 354 4.63 9.43 -11.44
C ILE A 354 3.96 8.39 -10.55
N GLY A 355 4.65 7.27 -10.32
CA GLY A 355 4.09 6.09 -9.67
C GLY A 355 3.22 5.24 -10.61
N TYR A 356 2.32 4.44 -10.06
CA TYR A 356 1.32 3.65 -10.82
C TYR A 356 1.88 2.65 -11.84
N ALA A 357 3.17 2.28 -11.75
CA ALA A 357 3.82 1.39 -12.73
C ALA A 357 3.27 -0.06 -12.71
N ASN A 358 2.73 -0.48 -11.57
CA ASN A 358 1.96 -1.71 -11.34
C ASN A 358 0.47 -1.60 -11.78
N ARG A 359 -0.01 -0.40 -12.16
CA ARG A 359 -1.41 -0.11 -12.53
C ARG A 359 -1.62 0.29 -14.01
N LEU A 360 -0.56 0.27 -14.82
CA LEU A 360 -0.67 0.60 -16.25
C LEU A 360 -1.60 -0.38 -16.98
N LEU A 361 -2.40 0.15 -17.91
CA LEU A 361 -3.29 -0.61 -18.79
C LEU A 361 -2.96 -0.28 -20.26
N GLN A 362 -3.36 -1.15 -21.18
CA GLN A 362 -3.37 -0.86 -22.61
C GLN A 362 -4.54 0.08 -22.95
N ASP A 363 -4.41 0.89 -24.00
CA ASP A 363 -5.40 1.94 -24.31
C ASP A 363 -6.77 1.41 -24.76
N ASP A 364 -6.84 0.16 -25.23
CA ASP A 364 -8.09 -0.55 -25.56
C ASP A 364 -8.80 -1.12 -24.32
N GLN A 365 -8.04 -1.54 -23.30
CA GLN A 365 -8.57 -1.93 -21.98
C GLN A 365 -9.30 -0.78 -21.24
N PHE A 366 -9.20 0.46 -21.74
CA PHE A 366 -10.01 1.59 -21.22
C PHE A 366 -11.51 1.48 -21.55
N GLU A 367 -11.89 0.88 -22.68
CA GLU A 367 -13.31 0.70 -23.05
C GLU A 367 -13.84 -0.71 -22.71
N ASP A 368 -12.98 -1.62 -22.26
CA ASP A 368 -13.37 -2.98 -21.90
C ASP A 368 -13.94 -3.04 -20.47
N ASP A 369 -15.21 -3.42 -20.35
CA ASP A 369 -15.91 -3.62 -19.07
C ASP A 369 -15.64 -5.02 -18.46
N GLU A 370 -14.91 -5.92 -19.13
CA GLU A 370 -14.43 -7.21 -18.57
C GLU A 370 -13.07 -7.07 -17.87
N GLU A 371 -12.29 -6.03 -18.18
CA GLU A 371 -10.97 -5.78 -17.59
C GLU A 371 -11.04 -5.26 -16.15
N ASP A 372 -10.08 -5.67 -15.33
CA ASP A 372 -10.08 -5.52 -13.86
C ASP A 372 -9.42 -4.19 -13.42
N ALA A 373 -10.08 -3.41 -12.56
CA ALA A 373 -9.56 -2.12 -12.09
C ALA A 373 -9.96 -1.81 -10.64
N GLY A 374 -9.21 -0.92 -10.00
CA GLY A 374 -9.40 -0.52 -8.61
C GLY A 374 -10.73 0.18 -8.33
N GLU A 375 -11.20 -0.01 -7.10
CA GLU A 375 -12.43 0.57 -6.57
C GLU A 375 -12.12 1.84 -5.76
N ILE A 376 -13.03 2.82 -5.73
CA ILE A 376 -12.89 4.02 -4.87
C ILE A 376 -13.95 4.03 -3.76
N GLY A 377 -13.52 4.18 -2.51
CA GLY A 377 -14.38 4.20 -1.33
C GLY A 377 -15.10 5.54 -1.10
N ARG A 378 -16.16 5.53 -0.27
CA ARG A 378 -16.84 6.76 0.19
C ARG A 378 -15.86 7.63 0.97
N GLY A 379 -15.78 8.91 0.61
CA GLY A 379 -14.86 9.89 1.21
C GLY A 379 -13.39 9.73 0.79
N GLN A 380 -13.01 8.70 0.01
CA GLN A 380 -11.62 8.47 -0.36
C GLN A 380 -11.13 9.48 -1.42
N SER A 381 -9.90 9.98 -1.25
CA SER A 381 -9.18 10.77 -2.25
C SER A 381 -8.14 9.90 -2.96
N ILE A 382 -8.07 9.98 -4.29
CA ILE A 382 -7.04 9.37 -5.14
C ILE A 382 -6.34 10.48 -5.93
N THR A 383 -5.03 10.39 -6.15
CA THR A 383 -4.25 11.42 -6.83
C THR A 383 -3.15 10.85 -7.72
N ALA A 384 -3.20 11.18 -9.01
CA ALA A 384 -2.14 10.92 -9.97
C ALA A 384 -1.40 12.22 -10.35
N PHE A 385 -0.12 12.11 -10.68
CA PHE A 385 0.70 13.21 -11.18
C PHE A 385 1.39 12.86 -12.49
N TYR A 386 1.47 13.83 -13.39
CA TYR A 386 2.27 13.78 -14.61
C TYR A 386 3.33 14.88 -14.60
N GLU A 387 4.60 14.50 -14.74
CA GLU A 387 5.64 15.44 -15.13
C GLU A 387 5.60 15.62 -16.65
N ILE A 388 5.58 16.87 -17.12
CA ILE A 388 5.30 17.23 -18.51
C ILE A 388 6.43 18.08 -19.07
N VAL A 389 6.90 17.75 -20.27
CA VAL A 389 7.77 18.60 -21.09
C VAL A 389 6.89 19.38 -22.06
N PRO A 390 6.80 20.72 -21.96
CA PRO A 390 5.99 21.51 -22.89
C PRO A 390 6.51 21.44 -24.32
N ALA A 391 5.59 21.41 -25.28
CA ALA A 391 5.94 21.55 -26.70
C ALA A 391 6.55 22.94 -26.99
N SER A 392 7.38 23.04 -28.02
CA SER A 392 7.96 24.34 -28.44
C SER A 392 6.93 25.37 -28.93
N THR A 393 5.68 24.95 -29.13
CA THR A 393 4.52 25.77 -29.49
C THR A 393 3.58 26.08 -28.32
N ALA A 394 3.83 25.54 -27.12
CA ALA A 394 2.92 25.63 -25.99
C ALA A 394 2.56 27.08 -25.60
N GLY A 395 1.32 27.28 -25.17
CA GLY A 395 0.75 28.60 -24.85
C GLY A 395 0.47 29.49 -26.08
N SER A 396 0.77 29.02 -27.31
CA SER A 396 0.41 29.75 -28.54
C SER A 396 -1.07 29.60 -28.91
N ALA A 397 -1.74 28.58 -28.37
CA ALA A 397 -3.16 28.34 -28.53
C ALA A 397 -3.81 28.22 -27.14
N ASN A 398 -4.97 28.86 -26.95
CA ASN A 398 -5.73 28.78 -25.71
C ASN A 398 -6.58 27.50 -25.72
N GLN A 399 -5.94 26.36 -25.50
CA GLN A 399 -6.52 25.02 -25.58
C GLN A 399 -6.05 24.13 -24.42
N PRO A 400 -6.73 23.01 -24.11
CA PRO A 400 -6.29 22.07 -23.09
C PRO A 400 -4.91 21.50 -23.42
N SER A 401 -4.06 21.38 -22.40
CA SER A 401 -2.78 20.67 -22.49
C SER A 401 -2.98 19.16 -22.40
N LEU A 402 -4.01 18.74 -21.66
CA LEU A 402 -4.48 17.35 -21.60
C LEU A 402 -6.00 17.29 -21.36
N LYS A 403 -6.59 16.14 -21.67
CA LYS A 403 -7.98 15.77 -21.35
C LYS A 403 -7.98 14.48 -20.54
N VAL A 404 -8.59 14.50 -19.37
CA VAL A 404 -8.77 13.34 -18.50
C VAL A 404 -10.11 12.68 -18.83
N ASN A 405 -10.07 11.43 -19.26
CA ASN A 405 -11.24 10.56 -19.32
C ASN A 405 -11.23 9.64 -18.09
N LEU A 406 -12.35 9.57 -17.36
CA LEU A 406 -12.52 8.69 -16.21
C LEU A 406 -13.71 7.78 -16.44
N ARG A 407 -13.45 6.48 -16.64
CA ARG A 407 -14.50 5.45 -16.72
C ARG A 407 -14.72 4.84 -15.33
N TYR A 408 -15.97 4.58 -14.99
CA TYR A 408 -16.37 3.91 -13.75
C TYR A 408 -17.75 3.27 -13.86
N LYS A 409 -18.02 2.25 -13.04
CA LYS A 409 -19.35 1.66 -12.81
C LYS A 409 -19.94 2.17 -11.50
N GLU A 410 -21.26 2.29 -11.39
CA GLU A 410 -21.89 2.55 -10.08
C GLU A 410 -22.05 1.22 -9.30
N PRO A 411 -21.97 1.19 -7.95
CA PRO A 411 -21.96 -0.06 -7.16
C PRO A 411 -23.18 -1.00 -7.28
N VAL A 412 -24.19 -0.66 -8.08
CA VAL A 412 -25.41 -1.45 -8.33
C VAL A 412 -25.75 -1.49 -9.85
N ASN A 413 -24.91 -0.92 -10.72
CA ASN A 413 -25.14 -0.83 -12.16
C ASN A 413 -23.89 -1.25 -12.93
N SER A 414 -23.98 -2.36 -13.67
CA SER A 414 -22.89 -2.92 -14.48
C SER A 414 -22.52 -2.06 -15.70
N THR A 415 -23.30 -1.03 -16.03
CA THR A 415 -23.02 -0.13 -17.16
C THR A 415 -21.94 0.88 -16.75
N SER A 416 -20.83 0.94 -17.48
CA SER A 416 -19.85 1.99 -17.25
C SER A 416 -20.34 3.37 -17.70
N ASN A 417 -19.90 4.39 -16.95
CA ASN A 417 -20.15 5.80 -17.13
C ASN A 417 -18.81 6.50 -17.42
N LEU A 418 -18.87 7.66 -18.06
CA LEU A 418 -17.69 8.45 -18.44
C LEU A 418 -17.80 9.87 -17.88
N LEU A 419 -16.81 10.30 -17.11
CA LEU A 419 -16.54 11.72 -16.85
C LEU A 419 -15.37 12.18 -17.72
N VAL A 420 -15.39 13.47 -18.08
CA VAL A 420 -14.34 14.10 -18.88
C VAL A 420 -14.01 15.47 -18.28
N GLU A 421 -12.73 15.77 -18.11
CA GLU A 421 -12.21 17.06 -17.61
C GLU A 421 -11.05 17.55 -18.49
N GLU A 422 -11.04 18.83 -18.85
CA GLU A 422 -10.04 19.44 -19.75
C GLU A 422 -9.12 20.41 -18.98
N LEU A 423 -7.82 20.08 -18.85
CA LEU A 423 -6.87 20.90 -18.10
C LEU A 423 -6.03 21.79 -19.02
N LEU A 424 -6.12 23.10 -18.81
CA LEU A 424 -5.31 24.12 -19.49
C LEU A 424 -4.11 24.52 -18.62
N ASP A 425 -2.92 24.61 -19.21
CA ASP A 425 -1.74 25.21 -18.56
C ASP A 425 -1.89 26.74 -18.46
N ALA A 426 -2.50 27.20 -17.36
CA ALA A 426 -2.62 28.61 -17.01
C ALA A 426 -1.28 29.30 -16.68
N ASN A 427 -0.14 28.60 -16.82
CA ASN A 427 1.20 29.05 -16.47
C ASN A 427 1.33 29.50 -15.00
N LEU A 428 0.64 28.79 -14.12
CA LEU A 428 0.68 28.98 -12.67
C LEU A 428 2.05 28.55 -12.11
N ASP A 429 2.65 29.37 -11.25
CA ASP A 429 3.86 28.98 -10.53
C ASP A 429 3.52 28.06 -9.34
N PHE A 430 4.34 27.03 -9.13
CA PHE A 430 4.20 26.06 -8.05
C PHE A 430 4.08 26.71 -6.65
N ASN A 431 4.76 27.81 -6.36
CA ASN A 431 4.64 28.48 -5.07
C ASN A 431 3.24 29.11 -4.86
N ALA A 432 2.55 29.46 -5.94
CA ALA A 432 1.19 30.01 -5.95
C ALA A 432 0.07 28.95 -6.07
N SER A 433 0.42 27.67 -6.15
CA SER A 433 -0.51 26.54 -6.31
C SER A 433 -1.37 26.23 -5.07
N SER A 434 -2.35 25.34 -5.24
CA SER A 434 -3.18 24.81 -4.15
C SER A 434 -2.36 24.05 -3.10
N SER A 435 -2.96 23.86 -1.92
CA SER A 435 -2.37 23.03 -0.87
C SER A 435 -2.27 21.56 -1.28
N GLN A 436 -3.20 21.07 -2.11
CA GLN A 436 -3.23 19.72 -2.65
C GLN A 436 -2.09 19.46 -3.63
N GLN A 437 -1.81 20.43 -4.52
CA GLN A 437 -0.63 20.39 -5.40
C GLN A 437 0.67 20.29 -4.58
N LYS A 438 0.77 21.09 -3.51
CA LYS A 438 1.94 21.14 -2.63
C LYS A 438 2.13 19.85 -1.83
N LEU A 439 1.09 19.32 -1.20
CA LEU A 439 1.17 18.07 -0.44
C LEU A 439 1.47 16.89 -1.35
N GLY A 440 0.77 16.77 -2.47
CA GLY A 440 0.99 15.70 -3.44
C GLY A 440 2.38 15.76 -4.11
N ALA A 441 2.88 16.95 -4.45
CA ALA A 441 4.24 17.10 -4.99
C ALA A 441 5.33 16.82 -3.94
N ALA A 442 5.10 17.17 -2.67
CA ALA A 442 5.96 16.81 -1.55
C ALA A 442 6.03 15.29 -1.35
N ALA A 443 4.87 14.62 -1.38
CA ALA A 443 4.76 13.15 -1.31
C ALA A 443 5.45 12.46 -2.50
N ALA A 444 5.19 12.93 -3.72
CA ALA A 444 5.82 12.42 -4.95
C ALA A 444 7.34 12.56 -4.91
N SER A 445 7.85 13.73 -4.52
CA SER A 445 9.30 13.97 -4.42
C SER A 445 9.94 13.19 -3.27
N PHE A 446 9.22 12.93 -2.17
CA PHE A 446 9.69 12.09 -1.07
C PHE A 446 9.89 10.64 -1.52
N GLY A 447 8.89 10.05 -2.20
CA GLY A 447 9.00 8.72 -2.81
C GLY A 447 10.16 8.63 -3.80
N MET A 448 10.27 9.59 -4.73
CA MET A 448 11.39 9.65 -5.69
C MET A 448 12.76 9.82 -5.01
N ASN A 449 12.86 10.55 -3.90
CA ASN A 449 14.12 10.67 -3.15
C ASN A 449 14.50 9.38 -2.42
N LEU A 450 13.55 8.75 -1.71
CA LEU A 450 13.77 7.46 -1.03
C LEU A 450 14.17 6.34 -2.00
N ARG A 451 13.55 6.29 -3.19
CA ARG A 451 13.92 5.35 -4.27
C ARG A 451 15.27 5.66 -4.93
N ASN A 452 15.85 6.84 -4.64
CA ASN A 452 16.96 7.42 -5.39
C ASN A 452 16.70 7.47 -6.92
N SER A 453 15.47 7.86 -7.29
CA SER A 453 14.97 7.95 -8.66
C SER A 453 15.89 8.76 -9.57
N SER A 454 16.04 8.30 -10.82
CA SER A 454 16.69 9.07 -11.90
C SER A 454 15.97 10.38 -12.24
N TYR A 455 14.72 10.54 -11.79
CA TYR A 455 13.84 11.66 -12.13
C TYR A 455 13.55 12.60 -10.94
N LYS A 456 14.16 12.40 -9.77
CA LYS A 456 13.96 13.26 -8.58
C LYS A 456 14.41 14.71 -8.74
N GLY A 457 15.08 15.04 -9.85
CA GLY A 457 15.50 16.39 -10.20
C GLY A 457 16.44 17.02 -9.17
N SER A 458 16.24 18.31 -8.87
CA SER A 458 17.02 19.05 -7.88
C SER A 458 16.39 19.11 -6.48
N PHE A 459 15.20 18.54 -6.29
CA PHE A 459 14.36 18.80 -5.11
C PHE A 459 14.68 17.80 -3.98
N ASN A 460 15.20 18.32 -2.87
CA ASN A 460 15.70 17.53 -1.74
C ASN A 460 14.74 17.58 -0.52
N TYR A 461 15.04 16.82 0.53
CA TYR A 461 14.18 16.75 1.73
C TYR A 461 13.96 18.11 2.41
N GLY A 462 14.94 19.01 2.38
CA GLY A 462 14.77 20.39 2.89
C GLY A 462 13.80 21.23 2.06
N ASP A 463 13.81 21.07 0.73
CA ASP A 463 12.82 21.72 -0.15
C ASP A 463 11.41 21.15 0.09
N ILE A 464 11.31 19.83 0.28
CA ILE A 464 10.07 19.13 0.62
C ILE A 464 9.51 19.66 1.96
N GLU A 465 10.36 19.80 2.98
CA GLU A 465 9.93 20.38 4.27
C GLU A 465 9.41 21.82 4.09
N GLN A 466 10.12 22.67 3.34
CA GLN A 466 9.69 24.05 3.08
C GLN A 466 8.33 24.10 2.37
N VAL A 467 8.04 23.18 1.45
CA VAL A 467 6.71 23.05 0.83
C VAL A 467 5.66 22.64 1.86
N LEU A 468 5.93 21.64 2.69
CA LEU A 468 5.00 21.15 3.71
C LEU A 468 4.70 22.19 4.80
N GLN A 469 5.62 23.14 5.07
CA GLN A 469 5.35 24.31 5.92
C GLN A 469 4.32 25.27 5.31
N SER A 470 4.09 25.23 3.99
CA SER A 470 3.13 26.07 3.27
C SER A 470 1.77 25.40 2.98
N VAL A 471 1.63 24.10 3.22
CA VAL A 471 0.39 23.33 3.02
C VAL A 471 -0.68 23.78 4.02
N GLN A 472 -1.82 24.22 3.51
CA GLN A 472 -3.01 24.60 4.28
C GLN A 472 -4.15 23.63 3.93
N LEU A 473 -4.13 22.45 4.56
CA LEU A 473 -5.20 21.45 4.54
C LEU A 473 -5.61 21.13 5.98
N SER A 474 -6.78 20.51 6.14
CA SER A 474 -7.22 19.99 7.43
C SER A 474 -6.37 18.78 7.82
N ASP A 475 -5.82 18.77 9.03
CA ASP A 475 -5.06 17.63 9.57
C ASP A 475 -5.56 17.24 10.96
N PRO A 476 -6.82 16.73 11.08
CA PRO A 476 -7.45 16.46 12.37
C PRO A 476 -6.80 15.32 13.16
N HIS A 477 -5.98 14.49 12.49
CA HIS A 477 -5.33 13.31 13.07
C HIS A 477 -3.78 13.40 13.08
N GLY A 478 -3.20 14.47 12.54
CA GLY A 478 -1.75 14.72 12.56
C GLY A 478 -0.94 13.95 11.51
N TYR A 479 -1.56 13.48 10.43
CA TYR A 479 -0.91 12.74 9.35
C TYR A 479 0.06 13.61 8.54
N ILE A 480 -0.35 14.85 8.21
CA ILE A 480 0.50 15.80 7.46
C ILE A 480 1.61 16.34 8.37
N GLN A 481 1.36 16.45 9.67
CA GLN A 481 2.39 16.74 10.66
C GLN A 481 3.40 15.59 10.80
N GLU A 482 2.95 14.34 10.93
CA GLU A 482 3.85 13.18 10.94
C GLU A 482 4.67 13.08 9.66
N PHE A 483 4.10 13.38 8.49
CA PHE A 483 4.83 13.35 7.22
C PHE A 483 6.04 14.29 7.23
N LYS A 484 5.91 15.50 7.80
CA LYS A 484 7.06 16.42 7.98
C LYS A 484 8.16 15.80 8.85
N GLU A 485 7.78 15.08 9.90
CA GLU A 485 8.70 14.40 10.80
C GLU A 485 9.39 13.20 10.11
N LEU A 486 8.71 12.51 9.18
CA LEU A 486 9.31 11.48 8.32
C LEU A 486 10.30 12.06 7.29
N VAL A 487 9.97 13.19 6.65
CA VAL A 487 10.88 13.92 5.76
C VAL A 487 12.15 14.34 6.51
N GLN A 488 11.98 14.92 7.70
CA GLN A 488 13.09 15.27 8.58
C GLN A 488 13.87 14.07 9.11
N LEU A 489 13.26 12.88 9.25
CA LEU A 489 13.95 11.65 9.61
C LEU A 489 14.83 11.15 8.44
N ALA A 490 14.28 11.11 7.23
CA ALA A 490 15.01 10.66 6.04
C ALA A 490 16.22 11.55 5.70
N ASP A 491 16.12 12.87 5.90
CA ASP A 491 17.25 13.81 5.69
C ASP A 491 18.45 13.58 6.64
N ARG A 492 18.26 12.81 7.72
CA ARG A 492 19.29 12.53 8.74
C ARG A 492 19.95 11.15 8.60
N LEU A 493 19.60 10.36 7.59
CA LEU A 493 20.00 8.95 7.40
C LEU A 493 20.85 8.73 6.14
#